data_AF-A0A011PJZ1-F1
#
_entry.id   AF-A0A011PJZ1-F1
#
_cell.length_a   1.000
_cell.length_b   1.000
_cell.length_c   1.000
_cell.angle_alpha   90.00
_cell.angle_beta   90.00
_cell.angle_gamma   90.00
#
_symmetry.space_group_name_H-M   'P 1'
#
loop_
_entity.id
_entity.type
_entity.pdbx_description
1 polymer ?
#
loop_
_entity_poly.entity_id
_entity_poly.type
_entity_poly.pdbx_seq_one_letter_code
_entity_poly.pdbx_strand_id
1 'polypeptide(L)' 'MTRAFPVRGNLVPDAHLAAVLRQHGVVTLYTHDRDFRKFDFLRAIDPLV' A
#
# COMPACT_ATOMS: atom_id res chain seq x y z
N MET A 1 9.40 29.14 -6.35
CA MET A 1 9.28 27.86 -7.08
C MET A 1 9.12 26.74 -6.06
N THR A 2 7.89 26.31 -5.81
CA THR A 2 7.57 25.25 -4.87
C THR A 2 8.11 23.93 -5.43
N ARG A 3 9.08 23.30 -4.75
CA ARG A 3 9.48 21.91 -5.07
C ARG A 3 8.21 21.08 -4.94
N ALA A 4 7.73 20.55 -6.07
CA ALA A 4 6.70 19.53 -6.06
C ALA A 4 7.30 18.33 -5.33
N PHE A 5 7.02 18.22 -4.02
CA PHE A 5 7.10 16.94 -3.35
C PHE A 5 6.21 16.02 -4.17
N PRO A 6 6.70 14.88 -4.69
CA PRO A 6 5.83 13.91 -5.30
C PRO A 6 4.97 13.36 -4.17
N VAL A 7 3.85 14.05 -3.91
CA VAL A 7 2.70 13.44 -3.25
C VAL A 7 2.27 12.39 -4.25
N ARG A 8 2.87 11.20 -4.14
CA ARG A 8 2.65 10.07 -5.04
C ARG A 8 1.14 9.87 -5.10
N GLY A 9 0.54 10.17 -6.26
CA GLY A 9 -0.91 10.21 -6.46
C GLY A 9 -1.66 8.89 -6.13
N ASN A 10 -0.94 7.83 -5.79
CA ASN A 10 -1.49 6.54 -5.36
C ASN A 10 -1.85 6.44 -3.87
N LEU A 11 -1.50 7.41 -3.01
CA LEU A 11 -1.73 7.23 -1.57
C LEU A 11 -3.22 7.03 -1.20
N VAL A 12 -4.12 7.77 -1.85
CA VAL A 12 -5.57 7.68 -1.60
C VAL A 12 -6.12 6.30 -1.96
N PRO A 13 -5.92 5.78 -3.20
CA PRO A 13 -6.37 4.43 -3.52
C PRO A 13 -5.65 3.34 -2.70
N ASP A 14 -4.35 3.48 -2.43
CA ASP A 14 -3.60 2.51 -1.59
C ASP A 14 -4.16 2.45 -0.16
N ALA A 15 -4.44 3.61 0.43
CA ALA A 15 -5.00 3.70 1.79
C ALA A 15 -6.42 3.15 1.84
N HIS A 16 -7.22 3.35 0.78
CA HIS A 16 -8.54 2.77 0.67
C HIS A 16 -8.47 1.23 0.64
N LEU A 17 -7.60 0.66 -0.19
CA LEU A 17 -7.40 -0.79 -0.25
C LEU A 17 -6.88 -1.34 1.09
N ALA A 18 -5.90 -0.66 1.72
CA ALA A 18 -5.40 -1.02 3.03
C ALA A 18 -6.51 -1.01 4.10
N ALA A 19 -7.41 -0.02 4.09
CA ALA A 19 -8.53 0.05 5.02
C ALA A 19 -9.48 -1.14 4.86
N VAL A 20 -9.81 -1.53 3.62
CA VAL A 20 -10.65 -2.70 3.32
C VAL A 20 -9.98 -3.98 3.83
N LEU A 21 -8.69 -4.19 3.51
CA LEU A 21 -7.94 -5.36 3.98
C LEU A 21 -7.94 -5.43 5.52
N ARG A 22 -7.74 -4.30 6.19
CA ARG A 22 -7.79 -4.21 7.66
C ARG A 22 -9.16 -4.52 8.22
N GLN A 23 -10.25 -4.02 7.62
CA GLN A 23 -11.63 -4.29 8.04
C GLN A 23 -11.97 -5.78 7.96
N HIS A 24 -11.43 -6.49 6.96
CA HIS A 24 -11.63 -7.92 6.77
C HIS A 24 -10.60 -8.80 7.49
N GLY A 25 -9.67 -8.21 8.27
CA GLY A 25 -8.64 -8.97 8.99
C GLY A 25 -7.58 -9.61 8.08
N VAL A 26 -7.45 -9.15 6.84
CA VAL A 26 -6.46 -9.64 5.89
C VAL A 26 -5.10 -9.01 6.21
N VAL A 27 -4.15 -9.85 6.60
CA VAL A 27 -2.80 -9.44 7.00
C VAL A 27 -1.74 -9.69 5.93
N THR A 28 -2.08 -10.37 4.83
CA THR A 28 -1.14 -10.71 3.75
C THR A 28 -1.72 -10.29 2.40
N LEU A 29 -0.97 -9.48 1.66
CA LEU A 29 -1.31 -9.02 0.32
C LEU A 29 -0.24 -9.52 -0.65
N TYR A 30 -0.65 -10.21 -1.72
CA TYR A 30 0.26 -10.59 -2.80
C TYR A 30 0.27 -9.47 -3.84
N THR A 31 1.39 -8.77 -3.95
CA THR A 31 1.56 -7.67 -4.89
C THR A 31 3.03 -7.42 -5.18
N HIS A 32 3.34 -7.04 -6.40
CA HIS A 32 4.67 -6.54 -6.79
C HIS A 32 4.83 -5.05 -6.40
N ASP A 33 3.78 -4.42 -5.87
CA ASP A 33 3.82 -3.03 -5.42
C ASP A 33 4.41 -2.92 -4.00
N ARG A 34 5.57 -2.26 -3.91
CA ARG A 34 6.29 -2.04 -2.66
C ARG A 34 5.69 -0.93 -1.81
N ASP A 35 4.82 -0.08 -2.37
CA ASP A 35 4.21 1.03 -1.63
C ASP A 35 3.27 0.54 -0.52
N PHE A 36 2.80 -0.72 -0.57
CA PHE A 36 2.02 -1.33 0.51
C PHE A 36 2.83 -1.68 1.76
N ARG A 37 4.17 -1.70 1.68
CA ARG A 37 5.04 -1.92 2.85
C ARG A 37 5.01 -0.77 3.85
N LYS A 38 4.39 0.37 3.51
CA LYS A 38 4.15 1.50 4.42
C LYS A 38 3.05 1.22 5.46
N PHE A 39 2.28 0.15 5.28
CA PHE A 39 1.21 -0.23 6.20
C PHE A 39 1.69 -1.36 7.11
N ASP A 40 2.01 -1.04 8.37
CA ASP A 40 2.64 -1.97 9.32
C ASP A 40 1.82 -3.25 9.59
N PHE A 41 0.49 -3.19 9.43
CA PHE A 41 -0.39 -4.35 9.63
C PHE A 41 -0.39 -5.32 8.44
N LEU A 42 0.19 -4.92 7.30
CA LEU A 42 0.08 -5.63 6.04
C LEU A 42 1.42 -6.21 5.60
N ARG A 43 1.46 -7.53 5.44
CA ARG A 43 2.58 -8.24 4.85
C ARG A 43 2.43 -8.29 3.33
N ALA A 44 3.14 -7.42 2.63
CA ALA A 44 3.22 -7.43 1.17
C ALA A 44 4.22 -8.49 0.69
N ILE A 45 3.74 -9.54 0.01
CA ILE A 45 4.53 -10.62 -0.58
C ILE A 45 4.53 -10.44 -2.09
N ASP A 46 5.72 -10.46 -2.70
CA ASP A 46 5.84 -10.42 -4.15
C ASP A 46 5.69 -11.86 -4.70
N PRO A 47 4.68 -12.15 -5.54
CA PRO A 47 4.43 -13.50 -6.05
C PRO A 47 5.32 -13.89 -7.24
N LEU A 48 6.11 -12.96 -7.78
CA LEU A 48 6.93 -13.18 -8.98
C LEU A 48 8.41 -13.45 -8.68
N VAL A 49 8.76 -13.54 -7.39
CA VAL A 49 10.12 -13.82 -6.89
C VAL A 49 10.26 -15.27 -6.49
#